data_AF-A0AA35WK14-F1
#
_entry.id   AF-A0AA35WK14-F1
#
_cell.length_a   1.000
_cell.length_b   1.000
_cell.length_c   1.000
_cell.angle_alpha   90.00
_cell.angle_beta   90.00
_cell.angle_gamma   90.00
#
_symmetry.space_group_name_H-M   'P 1'
#
loop_
_entity.id
_entity.type
_entity.pdbx_description
1 polymer ?
#
loop_
_entity_poly.entity_id
_entity_poly.type
_entity_poly.pdbx_seq_one_letter_code
_entity_poly.pdbx_strand_id
1 'polypeptide(L)'
;MGAYLEKPVTAKRSDHGMAVVGGRKTVYASTAVQGWRVGMEDAHVIVPDFDESTALFAVFDGHGGKEVAEYCSRNMPGMLQSNAAYRSGDLSAALKQLFMETDRRLLEEEAVKELKRYVEGAKEGESDMEVLTSDDEEEAKLLEEARMPLDDLLAQYVADKSRGDTAEEEEGPKGQEKEGTPGDDQVKSMLQAIASRAGIEIDFEEESSYSDDSDM
;
A
#
# COMPACT_ATOMS: atom_id res chain seq x y z
N MET A 1 17.04 -3.25 14.16
CA MET A 1 16.81 -4.02 12.93
C MET A 1 16.03 -3.13 11.97
N GLY A 2 16.48 -2.98 10.72
CA GLY A 2 15.89 -2.03 9.76
C GLY A 2 14.59 -2.54 9.13
N ALA A 3 14.02 -1.75 8.22
CA ALA A 3 12.75 -2.03 7.52
C ALA A 3 12.79 -3.22 6.52
N TYR A 4 13.88 -4.00 6.53
CA TYR A 4 14.15 -5.05 5.54
C TYR A 4 14.39 -6.41 6.18
N LEU A 5 13.90 -7.46 5.51
CA LEU A 5 14.14 -8.86 5.83
C LEU A 5 15.53 -9.32 5.34
N GLU A 6 16.05 -10.40 5.93
CA GLU A 6 17.30 -11.03 5.47
C GLU A 6 17.16 -11.66 4.08
N LYS A 7 15.94 -12.07 3.71
CA LYS A 7 15.59 -12.63 2.40
C LYS A 7 14.22 -12.13 1.97
N PRO A 8 13.98 -11.92 0.67
CA PRO A 8 12.71 -11.44 0.19
C PRO A 8 11.64 -12.53 0.28
N VAL A 9 10.43 -12.13 0.65
CA VAL A 9 9.23 -12.96 0.48
C VAL A 9 8.83 -12.94 -1.00
N THR A 10 9.10 -14.04 -1.69
CA THR A 10 8.82 -14.20 -3.12
C THR A 10 7.45 -14.81 -3.42
N ALA A 11 6.64 -15.07 -2.38
CA ALA A 11 5.30 -15.64 -2.53
C ALA A 11 4.42 -14.65 -3.29
N LYS A 12 3.86 -15.10 -4.42
CA LYS A 12 2.94 -14.31 -5.25
C LYS A 12 1.50 -14.57 -4.83
N ARG A 13 0.75 -13.51 -4.57
CA ARG A 13 -0.72 -13.55 -4.49
C ARG A 13 -1.25 -13.05 -5.82
N SER A 14 -1.65 -13.97 -6.69
CA SER A 14 -2.16 -13.63 -8.02
C SER A 14 -3.66 -13.92 -8.10
N ASP A 15 -4.38 -13.01 -8.73
CA ASP A 15 -5.79 -13.18 -9.08
C ASP A 15 -5.98 -12.93 -10.58
N HIS A 16 -7.00 -13.53 -11.17
CA HIS A 16 -7.33 -13.32 -12.57
C HIS A 16 -8.76 -13.69 -12.88
N GLY A 17 -9.30 -13.07 -13.92
CA GLY A 17 -10.64 -13.39 -14.35
C GLY A 17 -11.04 -12.67 -15.62
N MET A 18 -12.33 -12.82 -15.91
CA MET A 18 -12.98 -12.20 -17.04
C MET A 18 -14.40 -11.81 -16.63
N ALA A 19 -14.84 -10.64 -17.07
CA ALA A 19 -16.23 -10.20 -16.95
C ALA A 19 -16.71 -9.59 -18.26
N VAL A 20 -18.03 -9.51 -18.42
CA VAL A 20 -18.64 -8.78 -19.54
C VAL A 20 -19.22 -7.48 -18.99
N VAL A 21 -18.68 -6.36 -19.45
CA VAL A 21 -18.95 -5.02 -18.90
C VAL A 21 -19.36 -4.11 -20.05
N GLY A 22 -20.56 -3.54 -19.99
CA GLY A 22 -21.10 -2.73 -21.09
C GLY A 22 -21.11 -3.47 -22.43
N GLY A 23 -21.37 -4.79 -22.41
CA GLY A 23 -21.36 -5.66 -23.59
C GLY A 23 -19.97 -6.00 -24.15
N ARG A 24 -18.88 -5.60 -23.49
CA ARG A 24 -17.50 -5.93 -23.89
C ARG A 24 -16.89 -6.95 -22.94
N LYS A 25 -16.14 -7.92 -23.47
CA LYS A 25 -15.34 -8.84 -22.65
C LYS A 25 -14.12 -8.08 -22.09
N THR A 26 -14.03 -8.02 -20.78
CA THR A 26 -12.90 -7.46 -20.04
C THR A 26 -12.17 -8.60 -19.35
N VAL A 27 -10.87 -8.74 -19.64
CA VAL A 27 -9.98 -9.72 -18.99
C VAL A 27 -9.06 -8.96 -18.05
N TYR A 28 -8.82 -9.51 -16.86
CA TYR A 28 -7.90 -8.91 -15.88
C TYR A 28 -7.00 -9.97 -15.25
N ALA A 29 -5.86 -9.50 -14.75
CA ALA A 29 -4.96 -10.24 -13.89
C ALA A 29 -4.30 -9.27 -12.90
N SER A 30 -4.00 -9.75 -11.71
CA SER A 30 -3.22 -9.04 -10.70
C SER A 30 -2.20 -9.99 -10.08
N THR A 31 -1.10 -9.42 -9.58
CA THR A 31 -0.14 -10.13 -8.76
C THR A 31 0.42 -9.18 -7.70
N ALA A 32 0.52 -9.66 -6.46
CA ALA A 32 1.03 -8.92 -5.33
C ALA A 32 2.16 -9.71 -4.68
N VAL A 33 3.26 -9.03 -4.34
CA VAL A 33 4.48 -9.62 -3.76
C VAL A 33 5.04 -8.66 -2.72
N GLN A 34 5.35 -9.16 -1.52
CA GLN A 34 5.91 -8.36 -0.41
C GLN A 34 7.39 -8.00 -0.62
N GLY A 35 8.17 -8.93 -1.19
CA GLY A 35 9.59 -8.70 -1.43
C GLY A 35 10.39 -8.54 -0.14
N TRP A 36 11.25 -7.52 -0.07
CA TRP A 36 12.20 -7.34 1.02
C TRP A 36 11.63 -6.65 2.27
N ARG A 37 10.41 -6.12 2.19
CA ARG A 37 9.79 -5.38 3.31
C ARG A 37 9.36 -6.35 4.40
N VAL A 38 9.39 -5.87 5.65
CA VAL A 38 8.94 -6.64 6.82
C VAL A 38 7.45 -6.99 6.76
N GLY A 39 6.63 -6.15 6.12
CA GLY A 39 5.21 -6.38 5.91
C GLY A 39 4.74 -5.96 4.53
N MET A 40 3.62 -6.52 4.08
CA MET A 40 2.91 -6.09 2.88
C MET A 40 1.92 -4.98 3.24
N GLU A 41 2.22 -3.75 2.82
CA GLU A 41 1.38 -2.57 3.08
C GLU A 41 0.41 -2.26 1.95
N ASP A 42 0.63 -2.80 0.74
CA ASP A 42 -0.27 -2.54 -0.39
C ASP A 42 -1.58 -3.30 -0.27
N ALA A 43 -2.64 -2.68 -0.79
CA ALA A 43 -3.93 -3.30 -1.03
C ALA A 43 -4.39 -3.02 -2.47
N HIS A 44 -5.35 -3.79 -2.97
CA HIS A 44 -5.91 -3.56 -4.30
C HIS A 44 -7.40 -3.87 -4.34
N VAL A 45 -8.07 -3.28 -5.33
CA VAL A 45 -9.48 -3.53 -5.66
C VAL A 45 -9.54 -4.03 -7.08
N ILE A 46 -10.28 -5.11 -7.27
CA ILE A 46 -10.65 -5.64 -8.58
C ILE A 46 -12.14 -5.94 -8.52
N VAL A 47 -12.93 -5.07 -9.14
CA VAL A 47 -14.38 -5.24 -9.31
C VAL A 47 -14.68 -5.11 -10.80
N PRO A 48 -14.55 -6.21 -11.55
CA PRO A 48 -14.77 -6.21 -12.99
C PRO A 48 -16.20 -5.82 -13.36
N ASP A 49 -17.18 -6.19 -12.54
CA ASP A 49 -18.61 -5.92 -12.67
C ASP A 49 -19.07 -4.83 -11.70
N PHE A 50 -18.33 -3.72 -11.68
CA PHE A 50 -18.59 -2.61 -10.75
C PHE A 50 -19.97 -1.96 -10.97
N ASP A 51 -20.38 -1.81 -12.23
CA ASP A 51 -21.77 -1.56 -12.63
C ASP A 51 -22.07 -2.18 -14.01
N GLU A 52 -23.24 -1.90 -14.59
CA GLU A 52 -23.68 -2.43 -15.90
C GLU A 52 -22.68 -2.15 -17.05
N SER A 53 -21.86 -1.11 -16.91
CA SER A 53 -21.01 -0.56 -17.98
C SER A 53 -19.57 -0.25 -17.56
N THR A 54 -19.24 -0.39 -16.28
CA THR A 54 -17.96 0.03 -15.69
C THR A 54 -17.30 -1.10 -14.90
N ALA A 55 -15.98 -1.17 -15.00
CA ALA A 55 -15.12 -1.98 -14.15
C ALA A 55 -14.26 -1.06 -13.28
N LEU A 56 -14.01 -1.45 -12.03
CA LEU A 56 -13.18 -0.70 -11.09
C LEU A 56 -11.93 -1.50 -10.74
N PHE A 57 -10.77 -0.89 -10.95
CA PHE A 57 -9.47 -1.42 -10.53
C PHE A 57 -8.72 -0.31 -9.79
N ALA A 58 -8.11 -0.63 -8.66
CA ALA A 58 -7.28 0.31 -7.90
C ALA A 58 -6.17 -0.41 -7.15
N VAL A 59 -5.05 0.27 -6.94
CA VAL A 59 -3.93 -0.16 -6.10
C VAL A 59 -3.67 0.94 -5.09
N PHE A 60 -3.48 0.55 -3.83
CA PHE A 60 -3.22 1.43 -2.71
C PHE A 60 -1.87 1.03 -2.12
N ASP A 61 -0.89 1.91 -2.21
CA ASP A 61 0.44 1.74 -1.61
C ASP A 61 0.42 2.32 -0.20
N GLY A 62 0.49 1.44 0.81
CA GLY A 62 0.52 1.85 2.21
C GLY A 62 1.91 2.33 2.61
N HIS A 63 1.98 3.24 3.58
CA HIS A 63 3.26 3.71 4.12
C HIS A 63 3.17 3.93 5.62
N GLY A 64 3.94 3.15 6.38
CA GLY A 64 3.94 3.23 7.84
C GLY A 64 2.73 2.54 8.48
N GLY A 65 2.21 1.51 7.80
CA GLY A 65 0.97 0.82 8.14
C GLY A 65 0.16 0.42 6.90
N LYS A 66 -0.52 -0.73 6.97
CA LYS A 66 -1.39 -1.24 5.88
C LYS A 66 -2.85 -0.83 6.02
N GLU A 67 -3.22 -0.27 7.17
CA GLU A 67 -4.60 -0.15 7.65
C GLU A 67 -5.41 0.78 6.76
N VAL A 68 -4.81 1.89 6.33
CA VAL A 68 -5.47 2.87 5.46
C VAL A 68 -5.60 2.33 4.03
N ALA A 69 -4.57 1.65 3.52
CA ALA A 69 -4.65 1.00 2.20
C ALA A 69 -5.76 -0.06 2.18
N GLU A 70 -5.84 -0.89 3.24
CA GLU A 70 -6.88 -1.89 3.42
C GLU A 70 -8.28 -1.24 3.58
N TYR A 71 -8.40 -0.19 4.38
CA TYR A 71 -9.64 0.59 4.52
C TYR A 71 -10.12 1.14 3.17
N CYS A 72 -9.22 1.75 2.39
CA CYS A 72 -9.52 2.27 1.07
C CYS A 72 -10.03 1.17 0.14
N SER A 73 -9.35 0.03 0.10
CA SER A 73 -9.76 -1.10 -0.75
C SER A 73 -11.17 -1.63 -0.43
N ARG A 74 -11.57 -1.62 0.83
CA ARG A 74 -12.86 -2.16 1.27
C ARG A 74 -14.00 -1.16 1.12
N ASN A 75 -13.73 0.12 1.39
CA ASN A 75 -14.78 1.13 1.53
C ASN A 75 -14.97 2.02 0.28
N MET A 76 -13.89 2.35 -0.45
CA MET A 76 -13.98 3.25 -1.60
C MET A 76 -14.93 2.76 -2.72
N PRO A 77 -15.02 1.45 -3.06
CA PRO A 77 -15.97 0.99 -4.06
C PRO A 77 -17.42 1.33 -3.74
N GLY A 78 -17.88 1.06 -2.51
CA GLY A 78 -19.24 1.38 -2.07
C GLY A 78 -19.50 2.88 -1.95
N MET A 79 -18.48 3.63 -1.52
CA MET A 79 -18.55 5.10 -1.48
C MET A 79 -18.70 5.70 -2.88
N LEU A 80 -17.98 5.15 -3.88
CA LEU A 80 -18.08 5.60 -5.25
C LEU A 80 -19.45 5.29 -5.86
N GLN A 81 -20.00 4.09 -5.64
CA GLN A 81 -21.36 3.72 -6.11
C GLN A 81 -22.47 4.59 -5.48
N SER A 82 -22.26 5.07 -4.25
CA SER A 82 -23.22 5.95 -3.56
C SER A 82 -23.05 7.43 -3.92
N ASN A 83 -21.95 7.81 -4.57
CA ASN A 83 -21.68 9.19 -4.95
C ASN A 83 -22.65 9.73 -6.02
N ALA A 84 -23.26 10.88 -5.77
CA ALA A 84 -24.21 11.50 -6.69
C ALA A 84 -23.56 11.96 -8.01
N ALA A 85 -22.33 12.49 -7.96
CA ALA A 85 -21.58 12.87 -9.16
C ALA A 85 -21.28 11.65 -10.03
N TYR A 86 -20.93 10.51 -9.41
CA TYR A 86 -20.72 9.24 -10.13
C TYR A 86 -21.98 8.82 -10.88
N ARG A 87 -23.12 8.81 -10.19
CA ARG A 87 -24.43 8.45 -10.78
C ARG A 87 -24.89 9.41 -11.88
N SER A 88 -24.42 10.66 -11.86
CA SER A 88 -24.70 11.63 -12.92
C SER A 88 -23.73 11.54 -14.11
N GLY A 89 -22.71 10.67 -14.03
CA GLY A 89 -21.68 10.50 -15.06
C GLY A 89 -20.49 11.47 -14.96
N ASP A 90 -20.46 12.36 -13.96
CA ASP A 90 -19.32 13.24 -13.71
C ASP A 90 -18.25 12.52 -12.87
N LEU A 91 -17.43 11.74 -13.56
CA LEU A 91 -16.34 10.97 -12.93
C LEU A 91 -15.28 11.87 -12.28
N SER A 92 -15.01 13.06 -12.83
CA SER A 92 -13.98 13.95 -12.29
C SER A 92 -14.40 14.49 -10.93
N ALA A 93 -15.64 14.97 -10.81
CA ALA A 93 -16.19 15.40 -9.54
C ALA A 93 -16.36 14.22 -8.57
N ALA A 94 -16.80 13.07 -9.06
CA ALA A 94 -16.99 11.86 -8.24
C ALA A 94 -15.70 11.41 -7.56
N LEU A 95 -14.60 11.30 -8.32
CA LEU A 95 -13.32 10.87 -7.76
C LEU A 95 -12.75 11.91 -6.79
N LYS A 96 -12.81 13.20 -7.10
CA LYS A 96 -12.39 14.24 -6.16
C LYS A 96 -13.18 14.17 -4.85
N GLN A 97 -14.49 14.04 -4.94
CA GLN A 97 -15.35 13.91 -3.77
C GLN A 97 -15.08 12.62 -3.01
N LEU A 98 -14.85 11.51 -3.70
CA LEU A 98 -14.52 10.21 -3.09
C LEU A 98 -13.28 10.33 -2.21
N PHE A 99 -12.17 10.85 -2.74
CA PHE A 99 -10.93 10.98 -1.97
C PHE A 99 -11.10 11.91 -0.76
N MET A 100 -11.78 13.05 -0.92
CA MET A 100 -12.03 13.99 0.17
C MET A 100 -12.98 13.43 1.24
N GLU A 101 -13.95 12.62 0.85
CA GLU A 101 -14.87 11.93 1.76
C GLU A 101 -14.16 10.80 2.49
N THR A 102 -13.33 10.00 1.80
CA THR A 102 -12.51 8.95 2.41
C THR A 102 -11.62 9.54 3.50
N ASP A 103 -10.93 10.65 3.20
CA ASP A 103 -10.07 11.35 4.17
C ASP A 103 -10.87 11.85 5.38
N ARG A 104 -12.06 12.42 5.17
CA ARG A 104 -12.95 12.81 6.28
C ARG A 104 -13.37 11.62 7.14
N ARG A 105 -13.74 10.49 6.53
CA ARG A 105 -14.22 9.31 7.25
C ARG A 105 -13.14 8.69 8.11
N LEU A 106 -11.88 8.75 7.71
CA LEU A 106 -10.77 8.26 8.54
C LEU A 106 -10.68 8.93 9.92
N LEU A 107 -11.26 10.13 10.07
CA LEU A 107 -11.35 10.85 11.35
C LEU A 107 -12.56 10.45 12.20
N GLU A 108 -13.51 9.68 11.67
CA GLU A 108 -14.69 9.23 12.39
C GLU A 108 -14.38 8.06 13.32
N GLU A 109 -15.05 8.00 14.47
CA GLU A 109 -14.81 6.93 15.46
C GLU A 109 -15.01 5.52 14.89
N GLU A 110 -15.96 5.33 13.97
CA GLU A 110 -16.22 4.03 13.36
C GLU A 110 -15.08 3.58 12.44
N ALA A 111 -14.52 4.49 11.66
CA ALA A 111 -13.34 4.18 10.84
C ALA A 111 -12.12 3.89 11.73
N VAL A 112 -11.91 4.67 12.80
CA VAL A 112 -10.82 4.40 13.76
C VAL A 112 -10.95 3.03 14.42
N LYS A 113 -12.18 2.61 14.79
CA LYS A 113 -12.43 1.25 15.31
C LYS A 113 -12.12 0.18 14.26
N GLU A 114 -12.47 0.41 13.00
CA GLU A 114 -12.18 -0.49 11.89
C GLU A 114 -10.67 -0.62 11.66
N LEU A 115 -9.94 0.51 11.62
CA LEU A 115 -8.48 0.54 11.49
C LEU A 115 -7.80 -0.22 12.64
N LYS A 116 -8.25 -0.04 13.89
CA LYS A 116 -7.74 -0.78 15.05
C LYS A 116 -7.91 -2.30 14.88
N ARG A 117 -9.02 -2.76 14.31
CA ARG A 117 -9.21 -4.20 14.01
C ARG A 117 -8.24 -4.72 12.95
N TYR A 118 -7.81 -3.89 12.00
CA TYR A 118 -6.80 -4.29 11.01
C TYR A 118 -5.40 -4.48 11.63
N VAL A 119 -5.08 -3.66 12.64
CA VAL A 119 -3.87 -3.86 13.46
C VAL A 119 -3.98 -5.13 14.31
N GLU A 120 -5.11 -5.33 15.00
CA GLU A 120 -5.31 -6.48 15.89
C GLU A 120 -5.39 -7.81 15.14
N GLY A 121 -6.07 -7.85 13.99
CA GLY A 121 -6.15 -9.04 13.14
C GLY A 121 -4.80 -9.43 12.52
N ALA A 122 -3.83 -8.51 12.47
CA ALA A 122 -2.45 -8.84 12.08
C ALA A 122 -1.68 -9.59 13.19
N LYS A 123 -2.11 -9.49 14.46
CA LYS A 123 -1.42 -10.12 15.61
C LYS A 123 -1.71 -11.61 15.79
N GLU A 124 -2.69 -12.19 15.08
CA GLU A 124 -2.96 -13.64 15.17
C GLU A 124 -1.99 -14.50 14.33
N GLY A 125 -1.10 -13.89 13.54
CA GLY A 125 -0.18 -14.60 12.63
C GLY A 125 1.32 -14.37 12.80
N GLU A 126 1.76 -13.38 13.58
CA GLU A 126 3.18 -13.03 13.73
C GLU A 126 3.48 -12.73 15.21
N SER A 127 4.33 -13.57 15.81
CA SER A 127 4.83 -13.39 17.17
C SER A 127 5.74 -12.18 17.27
N ASP A 128 5.55 -11.41 18.35
CA ASP A 128 6.47 -10.41 18.91
C ASP A 128 6.75 -9.15 18.08
N MET A 129 5.69 -8.47 17.63
CA MET A 129 5.73 -7.00 17.53
C MET A 129 4.88 -6.43 18.66
N GLU A 130 5.54 -5.92 19.70
CA GLU A 130 4.92 -4.96 20.62
C GLU A 130 4.47 -3.78 19.76
N VAL A 131 3.19 -3.78 19.38
CA VAL A 131 2.52 -2.53 19.07
C VAL A 131 2.67 -1.72 20.34
N LEU A 132 3.52 -0.70 20.28
CA LEU A 132 3.41 0.48 21.12
C LEU A 132 1.98 0.97 20.95
N THR A 133 1.06 0.42 21.75
CA THR A 133 0.00 1.25 22.28
C THR A 133 0.78 2.35 22.94
N SER A 134 0.76 3.56 22.38
CA SER A 134 1.25 4.71 23.12
C SER A 134 0.57 4.59 24.48
N ASP A 135 1.35 4.24 25.52
CA ASP A 135 0.90 4.54 26.85
C ASP A 135 0.57 6.04 26.76
N ASP A 136 -0.66 6.42 27.09
CA ASP A 136 -1.13 7.81 26.96
C ASP A 136 -0.14 8.81 27.60
N GLU A 137 0.73 8.33 28.50
CA GLU A 137 1.87 9.01 29.09
C GLU A 137 3.03 9.34 28.12
N GLU A 138 3.44 8.45 27.21
CA GLU A 138 4.51 8.75 26.23
C GLU A 138 4.05 9.76 25.18
N GLU A 139 2.81 9.63 24.71
CA GLU A 139 2.21 10.59 23.77
C GLU A 139 2.06 11.99 24.42
N ALA A 140 1.65 12.04 25.70
CA ALA A 140 1.60 13.26 26.47
C ALA A 140 2.98 13.92 26.63
N LYS A 141 4.03 13.11 26.85
CA LYS A 141 5.40 13.60 27.00
C LYS A 141 5.96 14.15 25.69
N LEU A 142 5.70 13.49 24.56
CA LEU A 142 6.10 13.99 23.24
C LEU A 142 5.37 15.29 22.86
N LEU A 143 4.09 15.41 23.20
CA LEU A 143 3.33 16.65 23.03
C LEU A 143 3.85 17.79 23.92
N GLU A 144 4.34 17.47 25.11
CA GLU A 144 4.99 18.43 26.01
C GLU A 144 6.35 18.88 25.46
N GLU A 145 7.20 17.93 25.02
CA GLU A 145 8.50 18.20 24.39
C GLU A 145 8.34 19.08 23.14
N ALA A 146 7.33 18.82 22.30
CA ALA A 146 7.04 19.60 21.10
C ALA A 146 6.66 21.07 21.41
N ARG A 147 6.23 21.37 22.64
CA ARG A 147 5.88 22.73 23.09
C ARG A 147 7.03 23.47 23.77
N MET A 148 8.15 22.79 24.03
CA MET A 148 9.29 23.39 24.70
C MET A 148 10.17 24.20 23.74
N PRO A 149 10.78 25.31 24.19
CA PRO A 149 11.86 25.97 23.46
C PRO A 149 13.02 25.01 23.20
N LEU A 150 13.62 25.12 22.02
CA LEU A 150 14.69 24.21 21.57
C LEU A 150 15.89 24.16 22.54
N ASP A 151 16.23 25.28 23.16
CA ASP A 151 17.33 25.39 24.12
C ASP A 151 17.06 24.56 25.39
N ASP A 152 15.81 24.51 25.86
CA ASP A 152 15.40 23.75 27.05
C ASP A 152 15.36 22.25 26.77
N LEU A 153 14.94 21.86 25.55
CA LEU A 153 14.94 20.48 25.09
C LEU A 153 16.40 19.94 25.01
N LEU A 154 17.31 20.73 24.44
CA LEU A 154 18.72 20.38 24.32
C LEU A 154 19.37 20.21 25.70
N ALA A 155 19.03 21.03 26.68
CA ALA A 155 19.57 20.92 28.04
C ALA A 155 19.17 19.60 28.72
N GLN A 156 17.94 19.13 28.50
CA GLN A 156 17.47 17.84 29.04
C GLN A 156 18.20 16.65 28.40
N TYR A 157 18.36 16.66 27.07
CA TYR A 157 19.04 15.57 26.36
C TYR A 157 20.56 15.54 26.58
N VAL A 158 21.19 16.70 26.79
CA VAL A 158 22.62 16.78 27.16
C VAL A 158 22.86 16.25 28.58
N ALA A 159 21.89 16.42 29.49
CA ALA A 159 21.98 15.86 30.84
C ALA A 159 21.92 14.32 30.81
N ASP A 160 21.07 13.73 29.96
CA ASP A 160 20.92 12.27 29.85
C ASP A 160 22.10 11.57 29.13
N LYS A 161 22.77 12.24 28.19
CA LYS A 161 23.99 11.70 27.53
C LYS A 161 25.16 11.45 28.50
N SER A 162 25.14 12.00 29.70
CA SER A 162 26.19 11.73 30.70
C SER A 162 26.07 10.38 31.41
N ARG A 163 25.03 9.57 31.11
CA ARG A 163 24.73 8.32 31.84
C ARG A 163 24.82 7.02 31.01
N GLY A 164 25.16 7.05 29.73
CA GLY A 164 25.26 5.82 28.92
C GLY A 164 26.16 6.01 27.71
N ASP A 165 27.45 5.69 27.87
CA ASP A 165 28.42 5.77 26.78
C ASP A 165 29.22 4.45 26.72
N THR A 166 28.82 3.56 25.80
CA THR A 166 29.72 2.60 25.14
C THR A 166 29.27 2.48 23.69
N ALA A 167 30.09 3.03 22.80
CA ALA A 167 29.94 3.05 21.37
C ALA A 167 30.39 1.74 20.70
N GLU A 168 29.71 1.32 19.64
CA GLU A 168 30.30 0.55 18.54
C GLU A 168 29.78 1.09 17.20
N GLU A 169 30.71 1.54 16.37
CA GLU A 169 30.55 1.87 14.95
C GLU A 169 30.74 0.59 14.13
N GLU A 170 29.87 0.31 13.17
CA GLU A 170 30.12 -0.72 12.14
C GLU A 170 29.68 -0.21 10.76
N GLU A 171 30.59 -0.36 9.80
CA GLU A 171 30.54 0.12 8.43
C GLU A 171 29.54 -0.65 7.56
N GLY A 172 28.85 0.05 6.64
CA GLY A 172 27.92 -0.55 5.69
C GLY A 172 28.61 -1.16 4.45
N PRO A 173 28.20 -2.34 3.95
CA PRO A 173 28.73 -2.85 2.69
C PRO A 173 27.93 -2.33 1.48
N LYS A 174 28.69 -2.12 0.41
CA LYS A 174 28.31 -1.61 -0.91
C LYS A 174 27.37 -2.55 -1.68
N GLY A 175 26.49 -1.95 -2.47
CA GLY A 175 25.55 -2.64 -3.35
C GLY A 175 26.18 -3.41 -4.50
N GLN A 176 25.43 -4.39 -5.00
CA GLN A 176 25.64 -5.04 -6.29
C GLN A 176 24.34 -5.05 -7.10
N GLU A 177 24.51 -4.86 -8.40
CA GLU A 177 23.48 -4.65 -9.41
C GLU A 177 22.75 -5.92 -9.85
N LYS A 178 21.45 -5.71 -10.16
CA LYS A 178 20.57 -6.34 -11.17
C LYS A 178 20.63 -7.86 -11.42
N GLU A 179 19.49 -8.51 -11.18
CA GLU A 179 18.95 -9.53 -12.11
C GLU A 179 17.45 -9.26 -12.34
N GLY A 180 17.02 -9.38 -13.61
CA GLY A 180 15.66 -9.11 -14.07
C GLY A 180 14.62 -9.98 -13.38
N THR A 181 13.48 -9.38 -13.03
CA THR A 181 12.42 -10.00 -12.24
C THR A 181 11.64 -11.05 -13.05
N PRO A 182 11.52 -12.31 -12.58
CA PRO A 182 10.68 -13.38 -13.18
C PRO A 182 9.16 -13.12 -13.08
N GLY A 183 8.75 -11.87 -12.86
CA GLY A 183 7.36 -11.46 -12.63
C GLY A 183 6.56 -11.41 -13.93
N ASP A 184 7.14 -10.77 -14.94
CA ASP A 184 6.45 -10.41 -16.18
C ASP A 184 6.05 -11.63 -17.01
N ASP A 185 6.92 -12.64 -17.12
CA ASP A 185 6.66 -13.83 -17.93
C ASP A 185 5.48 -14.66 -17.40
N GLN A 186 5.29 -14.69 -16.08
CA GLN A 186 4.18 -15.42 -15.48
C GLN A 186 2.85 -14.71 -15.69
N VAL A 187 2.85 -13.36 -15.63
CA VAL A 187 1.66 -12.55 -15.91
C VAL A 187 1.31 -12.62 -17.40
N LYS A 188 2.31 -12.53 -18.29
CA LYS A 188 2.15 -12.71 -19.74
C LYS A 188 1.57 -14.08 -20.07
N SER A 189 2.12 -15.15 -19.48
CA SER A 189 1.61 -16.51 -19.66
C SER A 189 0.18 -16.69 -19.14
N MET A 190 -0.16 -16.10 -17.98
CA MET A 190 -1.53 -16.12 -17.45
C MET A 190 -2.51 -15.38 -18.37
N LEU A 191 -2.15 -14.18 -18.82
CA LEU A 191 -2.97 -13.39 -19.73
C LEU A 191 -3.18 -14.11 -21.07
N GLN A 192 -2.14 -14.73 -21.64
CA GLN A 192 -2.26 -15.58 -22.83
C GLN A 192 -3.18 -16.77 -22.61
N ALA A 193 -3.11 -17.43 -21.45
CA ALA A 193 -3.99 -18.55 -21.12
C ALA A 193 -5.47 -18.14 -21.02
N ILE A 194 -5.74 -16.95 -20.46
CA ILE A 194 -7.11 -16.42 -20.36
C ILE A 194 -7.61 -15.94 -21.72
N ALA A 195 -6.75 -15.25 -22.49
CA ALA A 195 -7.05 -14.78 -23.84
C ALA A 195 -7.39 -15.94 -24.79
N SER A 196 -6.61 -17.02 -24.71
CA SER A 196 -6.87 -18.26 -25.46
C SER A 196 -8.23 -18.90 -25.10
N ARG A 197 -8.63 -18.84 -23.83
CA ARG A 197 -9.96 -19.31 -23.38
C ARG A 197 -11.10 -18.37 -23.79
N ALA A 198 -10.82 -17.07 -23.89
CA ALA A 198 -11.78 -16.04 -24.23
C ALA A 198 -11.96 -15.85 -25.76
N GLY A 199 -11.05 -16.41 -26.57
CA GLY A 199 -10.99 -16.22 -28.02
C GLY A 199 -10.46 -14.84 -28.41
N ILE A 200 -9.56 -14.28 -27.61
CA ILE A 200 -8.98 -12.94 -27.78
C ILE A 200 -7.48 -13.13 -28.05
N GLU A 201 -6.92 -12.44 -29.04
CA GLU A 201 -5.46 -12.35 -29.23
C GLU A 201 -4.95 -11.13 -28.45
N ILE A 202 -3.90 -11.32 -27.64
CA ILE A 202 -3.21 -10.23 -26.92
C ILE A 202 -1.79 -10.16 -27.47
N ASP A 203 -1.45 -9.04 -28.12
CA ASP A 203 -0.10 -8.74 -28.57
C ASP A 203 0.63 -7.97 -27.44
N PHE A 204 1.73 -8.54 -26.95
CA PHE A 204 2.62 -7.86 -25.99
C PHE A 204 3.74 -7.20 -26.80
N GLU A 205 3.55 -5.94 -27.21
CA GLU A 205 4.67 -5.16 -27.77
C GLU A 205 5.73 -4.96 -26.67
N GLU A 206 6.99 -5.29 -26.96
CA GLU A 206 8.12 -5.07 -26.06
C GLU A 206 8.29 -3.56 -25.85
N GLU A 207 8.18 -3.09 -24.59
CA GLU A 207 8.54 -1.72 -24.27
C GLU A 207 10.03 -1.50 -24.57
N SER A 208 10.26 -0.65 -25.58
CA SER A 208 11.52 -0.01 -25.90
C SER A 208 12.18 0.54 -24.64
N SER A 209 13.38 0.04 -24.34
CA SER A 209 14.24 0.48 -23.24
C SER A 209 14.26 1.99 -23.06
N TYR A 210 13.82 2.45 -21.88
CA TYR A 210 13.99 3.82 -21.41
C TYR A 210 15.50 4.10 -21.29
N SER A 211 16.01 4.98 -22.16
CA SER A 211 17.38 5.49 -22.08
C SER A 211 17.38 6.69 -21.14
N ASP A 212 18.11 6.54 -20.05
CA ASP A 212 18.45 7.58 -19.09
C ASP A 212 19.49 8.50 -19.74
N ASP A 213 19.04 9.57 -20.38
CA ASP A 213 19.89 10.69 -20.81
C ASP A 213 19.81 11.79 -19.74
N SER A 214 20.68 11.67 -18.74
CA SER A 214 20.95 12.72 -17.75
C SER A 214 22.43 13.13 -17.81
N ASP A 215 22.81 13.75 -18.93
CA ASP A 215 24.01 14.59 -19.04
C ASP A 215 23.62 15.92 -19.73
N MET A 216 23.39 16.98 -18.95
CA MET A 216 23.68 18.39 -19.26
C MET A 216 23.63 19.26 -17.99
#